data_AF-A0ABC8QZL5-F1
#
_entry.id   AF-A0ABC8QZL5-F1
#
_cell.length_a   1.000
_cell.length_b   1.000
_cell.length_c   1.000
_cell.angle_alpha   90.00
_cell.angle_beta   90.00
_cell.angle_gamma   90.00
#
_symmetry.space_group_name_H-M   'P 1'
#
loop_
_entity.id
_entity.type
_entity.pdbx_description
1 polymer ?
#
loop_
_entity_poly.entity_id
_entity_poly.type
_entity_poly.pdbx_seq_one_letter_code
_entity_poly.pdbx_strand_id
1 'polypeptide(L)'
;MGRKLLYFLLCIIFRLRLSLSDIGQVKQLESVPDLEKLMYMVVDGYPCVRLLSLSGEIGCSNPGRDKVVAPIVRFKNANELARSSAILVSLDEFDSLFLRVSNDSDFARNIAGVLVESGTMSMNQLKGLSPDKKFPQAEFAPYQSNDFEWNPTGSGILWKSYGFPVFLLSQSNTSTLLEVAMKNEKSKKGYTEDVAEFDLVMQTTKAGTHDSKSCLKENTCLPLGGYRLNTLNVSYLVYHLGTGVPHSQITDAFYYLLPQCMSYSLFPFTMLADLWNEIRLWVTVKTICNLSSTSSEENRWC
;
A
#
# COMPACT_ATOMS: atom_id res chain seq x y z
N MET A 1 47.72 18.23 -47.55
CA MET A 1 47.34 17.57 -46.28
C MET A 1 46.15 18.23 -45.57
N GLY A 2 45.92 19.55 -45.69
CA GLY A 2 44.87 20.26 -44.93
C GLY A 2 43.40 19.97 -45.27
N ARG A 3 43.07 19.55 -46.51
CA ARG A 3 41.66 19.36 -46.93
C ARG A 3 41.00 18.14 -46.28
N LYS A 4 41.76 17.06 -46.02
CA LYS A 4 41.26 15.87 -45.31
C LYS A 4 41.04 16.13 -43.81
N LEU A 5 41.89 16.96 -43.20
CA LEU A 5 41.75 17.36 -41.80
C LEU A 5 40.50 18.22 -41.58
N LEU A 6 40.19 19.11 -42.53
CA LEU A 6 38.98 19.94 -42.49
C LEU A 6 37.69 19.11 -42.53
N TYR A 7 37.62 18.10 -43.40
CA TYR A 7 36.47 17.18 -43.44
C TYR A 7 36.32 16.36 -42.15
N PHE A 8 37.44 15.94 -41.56
CA PHE A 8 37.42 15.19 -40.30
C PHE A 8 36.89 16.04 -39.13
N LEU A 9 37.32 17.30 -39.04
CA LEU A 9 36.82 18.27 -38.06
C LEU A 9 35.33 18.59 -38.26
N LEU A 10 34.88 18.79 -39.50
CA LEU A 10 33.46 19.00 -39.81
C LEU A 10 32.58 17.80 -39.41
N CYS A 11 33.06 16.58 -39.63
CA CYS A 11 32.35 15.37 -39.20
C CYS A 11 32.26 15.24 -37.67
N ILE A 12 33.31 15.60 -36.94
CA ILE A 12 33.29 15.58 -35.47
C ILE A 12 32.32 16.64 -34.93
N ILE A 13 32.30 17.84 -35.50
CA ILE A 13 31.37 18.91 -35.10
C ILE A 13 29.92 18.50 -35.41
N PHE A 14 29.66 17.85 -36.56
CA PHE A 14 28.33 17.36 -36.91
C PHE A 14 27.85 16.24 -35.97
N ARG A 15 28.75 15.32 -35.58
CA ARG A 15 28.46 14.28 -34.57
C ARG A 15 28.22 14.88 -33.19
N LEU A 16 29.01 15.88 -32.77
CA LEU A 16 28.80 16.58 -31.49
C LEU A 16 27.45 17.31 -31.45
N ARG A 17 27.02 17.93 -32.56
CA ARG A 17 25.71 18.61 -32.65
C ARG A 17 24.53 17.63 -32.60
N LEU A 18 24.67 16.44 -33.19
CA LEU A 18 23.64 15.40 -33.06
C LEU A 18 23.54 14.85 -31.64
N SER A 19 24.66 14.69 -30.92
CA SER A 19 24.66 14.17 -29.54
C SER A 19 24.17 15.19 -28.50
N LEU A 20 24.17 16.49 -28.81
CA LEU A 20 23.67 17.55 -27.93
C LEU A 20 22.17 17.85 -28.11
N SER A 21 21.49 17.20 -29.05
CA SER A 21 20.06 17.44 -29.32
C SER A 21 19.11 16.66 -28.40
N ASP A 22 19.63 15.84 -27.48
CA ASP A 22 18.84 15.05 -26.53
C ASP A 22 18.82 15.64 -25.11
N ILE A 23 19.34 16.86 -24.94
CA ILE A 23 19.25 17.60 -23.68
C ILE A 23 17.92 18.35 -23.65
N GLY A 24 16.90 17.66 -23.13
CA GLY A 24 15.66 18.28 -22.67
C GLY A 24 14.57 18.40 -23.74
N GLN A 25 13.92 17.27 -24.07
CA GLN A 25 12.50 17.36 -24.42
C GLN A 25 11.75 17.91 -23.21
N VAL A 26 11.58 19.24 -23.17
CA VAL A 26 10.52 19.85 -22.39
C VAL A 26 9.23 19.28 -22.98
N LYS A 27 8.60 18.32 -22.30
CA LYS A 27 7.30 17.80 -22.72
C LYS A 27 6.38 19.00 -22.88
N GLN A 28 5.98 19.28 -24.12
CA GLN A 28 5.05 20.35 -24.42
C GLN A 28 3.74 19.98 -23.73
N LEU A 29 3.31 20.81 -22.78
CA LEU A 29 2.05 20.61 -22.07
C LEU A 29 0.92 20.98 -23.03
N GLU A 30 0.22 19.99 -23.57
CA GLU A 30 -0.86 20.19 -24.53
C GLU A 30 -2.21 20.39 -23.83
N SER A 31 -2.35 19.93 -22.58
CA SER A 31 -3.61 19.93 -21.86
C SER A 31 -3.45 20.03 -20.34
N VAL A 32 -4.54 20.37 -19.64
CA VAL A 32 -4.61 20.37 -18.15
C VAL A 32 -4.28 18.99 -17.56
N PRO A 33 -4.76 17.86 -18.11
CA PRO A 33 -4.35 16.53 -17.67
C PRO A 33 -2.83 16.26 -17.77
N ASP A 34 -2.14 16.87 -18.73
CA ASP A 34 -0.68 16.70 -18.85
C ASP A 34 0.05 17.45 -17.74
N LEU A 35 -0.46 18.62 -17.34
CA LEU A 35 0.04 19.36 -16.18
C LEU A 35 -0.21 18.57 -14.89
N GLU A 36 -1.40 18.00 -14.73
CA GLU A 36 -1.75 17.16 -13.57
C GLU A 36 -0.78 15.98 -13.42
N LYS A 37 -0.45 15.28 -14.50
CA LYS A 37 0.54 14.19 -14.48
C LYS A 37 1.96 14.61 -14.14
N LEU A 38 2.32 15.89 -14.31
CA LEU A 38 3.61 16.41 -13.87
C LEU A 38 3.60 16.87 -12.41
N MET A 39 2.46 17.33 -11.91
CA MET A 39 2.31 17.82 -10.53
C MET A 39 2.03 16.72 -9.52
N TYR A 40 1.32 15.67 -9.96
CA TYR A 40 0.85 14.58 -9.11
C TYR A 40 1.48 13.27 -9.52
N MET A 41 2.02 12.56 -8.53
CA MET A 41 2.51 11.20 -8.68
C MET A 41 1.63 10.27 -7.88
N VAL A 42 1.00 9.33 -8.56
CA VAL A 42 0.19 8.30 -7.92
C VAL A 42 1.11 7.20 -7.38
N VAL A 43 0.93 6.86 -6.11
CA VAL A 43 1.70 5.85 -5.39
C VAL A 43 0.75 4.74 -4.93
N ASP A 44 0.88 3.57 -5.53
CA ASP A 44 0.23 2.34 -5.10
C ASP A 44 0.74 1.91 -3.72
N GLY A 45 -0.20 1.48 -2.87
CA GLY A 45 0.12 0.81 -1.63
C GLY A 45 -1.04 -0.04 -1.11
N TYR A 46 -0.74 -0.81 -0.07
CA TYR A 46 -1.71 -1.62 0.67
C TYR A 46 -2.11 -0.85 1.93
N PRO A 47 -3.37 -0.41 2.03
CA PRO A 47 -3.84 0.38 3.15
C PRO A 47 -4.05 -0.48 4.41
N CYS A 48 -3.71 0.07 5.57
CA CYS A 48 -4.27 -0.37 6.84
C CYS A 48 -5.72 0.08 6.92
N VAL A 49 -6.66 -0.84 7.13
CA VAL A 49 -8.09 -0.54 7.17
C VAL A 49 -8.65 -0.56 8.58
N ARG A 50 -9.80 0.08 8.78
CA ARG A 50 -10.52 0.05 10.05
C ARG A 50 -11.43 -1.17 10.14
N LEU A 51 -11.33 -1.89 11.26
CA LEU A 51 -12.25 -2.97 11.62
C LEU A 51 -13.00 -2.57 12.89
N LEU A 52 -14.25 -3.04 13.00
CA LEU A 52 -15.14 -2.72 14.10
C LEU A 52 -15.55 -3.97 14.85
N SER A 53 -15.55 -3.85 16.17
CA SER A 53 -16.07 -4.85 17.12
C SER A 53 -17.18 -4.22 17.97
N LEU A 54 -17.79 -5.01 18.85
CA LEU A 54 -18.73 -4.47 19.85
C LEU A 54 -18.03 -3.54 20.85
N SER A 55 -16.72 -3.71 21.04
CA SER A 55 -15.90 -2.96 21.99
C SER A 55 -15.28 -1.70 21.38
N GLY A 56 -15.47 -1.46 20.07
CA GLY A 56 -14.96 -0.29 19.37
C GLY A 56 -14.12 -0.62 18.13
N GLU A 57 -13.22 0.30 17.80
CA GLU A 57 -12.45 0.31 16.56
C GLU A 57 -11.02 -0.20 16.72
N ILE A 58 -10.50 -0.83 15.66
CA ILE A 58 -9.06 -1.12 15.49
C ILE A 58 -8.63 -0.74 14.07
N GLY A 59 -7.31 -0.58 13.86
CA GLY A 59 -6.74 -0.23 12.57
C GLY A 59 -6.82 1.26 12.23
N CYS A 60 -6.74 1.59 10.95
CA CYS A 60 -6.40 2.94 10.48
C CYS A 60 -7.50 3.59 9.63
N SER A 61 -7.56 4.92 9.65
CA SER A 61 -8.40 5.71 8.74
C SER A 61 -7.88 7.14 8.66
N ASN A 62 -8.33 7.88 7.65
CA ASN A 62 -8.25 9.34 7.72
C ASN A 62 -9.03 9.87 8.94
N PRO A 63 -8.53 10.93 9.61
CA PRO A 63 -9.30 11.71 10.55
C PRO A 63 -10.42 12.46 9.80
N GLY A 64 -11.64 12.37 10.32
CA GLY A 64 -12.77 13.11 9.78
C GLY A 64 -13.26 12.63 8.41
N ARG A 65 -13.69 13.57 7.56
CA ARG A 65 -14.43 13.30 6.31
C ARG A 65 -13.65 13.57 5.03
N ASP A 66 -12.48 14.19 5.16
CA ASP A 66 -11.72 14.72 4.05
C ASP A 66 -10.39 13.99 3.86
N LYS A 67 -9.75 14.26 2.72
CA LYS A 67 -8.39 13.80 2.43
C LYS A 67 -7.40 14.46 3.39
N VAL A 68 -6.34 13.75 3.75
CA VAL A 68 -5.25 14.31 4.55
C VAL A 68 -4.08 14.63 3.66
N VAL A 69 -3.54 15.84 3.77
CA VAL A 69 -2.38 16.29 3.02
C VAL A 69 -1.29 16.72 3.99
N ALA A 70 -0.09 16.14 3.88
CA ALA A 70 1.01 16.49 4.77
C ALA A 70 2.40 16.28 4.14
N PRO A 71 3.40 17.09 4.51
CA PRO A 71 4.77 16.98 4.02
C PRO A 71 5.39 15.65 4.39
N ILE A 72 6.11 15.05 3.43
CA ILE A 72 6.76 13.76 3.63
C ILE A 72 8.07 13.97 4.37
N VAL A 73 8.22 13.29 5.52
CA VAL A 73 9.43 13.32 6.33
C VAL A 73 9.86 11.89 6.65
N ARG A 74 11.17 11.64 6.63
CA ARG A 74 11.70 10.33 7.00
C ARG A 74 11.64 10.15 8.51
N PHE A 75 11.20 8.99 8.96
CA PHE A 75 11.28 8.62 10.36
C PHE A 75 12.75 8.56 10.79
N LYS A 76 13.04 9.21 11.91
CA LYS A 76 14.25 9.01 12.69
C LYS A 76 13.78 9.09 14.13
N ASN A 77 14.17 8.13 14.96
CA ASN A 77 13.62 8.02 16.31
C ASN A 77 13.80 9.29 17.16
N ALA A 78 14.85 10.08 16.90
CA ALA A 78 15.10 11.37 17.55
C ALA A 78 14.31 12.57 16.98
N ASN A 79 13.53 12.41 15.91
CA ASN A 79 12.84 13.53 15.27
C ASN A 79 11.67 14.00 16.13
N GLU A 80 11.67 15.28 16.51
CA GLU A 80 10.46 15.98 16.91
C GLU A 80 9.71 16.45 15.67
N LEU A 81 8.39 16.28 15.65
CA LEU A 81 7.53 16.78 14.58
C LEU A 81 7.01 18.15 14.97
N ALA A 82 7.51 19.20 14.33
CA ALA A 82 7.06 20.58 14.57
C ALA A 82 5.65 20.86 14.02
N ARG A 83 5.19 20.06 13.05
CA ARG A 83 3.88 20.16 12.39
C ARG A 83 3.38 18.78 11.97
N SER A 84 2.10 18.72 11.62
CA SER A 84 1.48 17.52 11.04
C SER A 84 2.26 17.06 9.80
N SER A 85 2.72 15.81 9.80
CA SER A 85 3.65 15.29 8.78
C SER A 85 3.28 13.86 8.35
N ALA A 86 3.58 13.52 7.09
CA ALA A 86 3.48 12.17 6.57
C ALA A 86 4.82 11.44 6.80
N ILE A 87 4.81 10.39 7.61
CA ILE A 87 6.04 9.71 8.06
C ILE A 87 6.39 8.58 7.09
N LEU A 88 7.53 8.67 6.42
CA LEU A 88 8.13 7.56 5.67
C LEU A 88 9.01 6.74 6.62
N VAL A 89 8.68 5.46 6.82
CA VAL A 89 9.37 4.58 7.77
C VAL A 89 9.78 3.27 7.09
N SER A 90 10.98 2.79 7.40
CA SER A 90 11.42 1.47 6.95
C SER A 90 10.74 0.36 7.75
N LEU A 91 10.66 -0.84 7.19
CA LEU A 91 9.97 -1.96 7.83
C LEU A 91 10.62 -2.41 9.16
N ASP A 92 11.94 -2.25 9.31
CA ASP A 92 12.67 -2.52 10.55
C ASP A 92 12.41 -1.50 11.67
N GLU A 93 12.09 -0.25 11.30
CA GLU A 93 11.77 0.80 12.26
C GLU A 93 10.27 0.88 12.59
N PHE A 94 9.44 0.03 11.96
CA PHE A 94 7.98 0.04 12.10
C PHE A 94 7.52 -0.09 13.56
N ASP A 95 8.01 -1.11 14.28
CA ASP A 95 7.64 -1.29 15.69
C ASP A 95 8.12 -0.12 16.56
N SER A 96 9.31 0.42 16.28
CA SER A 96 9.84 1.58 17.01
C SER A 96 8.97 2.82 16.84
N LEU A 97 8.48 3.07 15.62
CA LEU A 97 7.54 4.15 15.33
C LEU A 97 6.26 3.97 16.15
N PHE A 98 5.60 2.82 16.08
CA PHE A 98 4.30 2.61 16.73
C PHE A 98 4.40 2.48 18.25
N LEU A 99 5.54 2.01 18.78
CA LEU A 99 5.85 2.11 20.20
C LEU A 99 5.94 3.58 20.64
N ARG A 100 6.61 4.43 19.86
CA ARG A 100 6.67 5.87 20.14
C ARG A 100 5.29 6.52 20.04
N VAL A 101 4.51 6.23 19.02
CA VAL A 101 3.12 6.71 18.89
C VAL A 101 2.28 6.36 20.12
N SER A 102 2.50 5.17 20.69
CA SER A 102 1.77 4.74 21.89
C SER A 102 2.21 5.45 23.18
N ASN A 103 3.46 5.92 23.24
CA ASN A 103 4.07 6.45 24.46
C ASN A 103 4.21 7.98 24.46
N ASP A 104 4.20 8.61 23.28
CA ASP A 104 4.43 10.04 23.07
C ASP A 104 3.24 10.65 22.33
N SER A 105 2.29 11.18 23.10
CA SER A 105 1.05 11.76 22.56
C SER A 105 1.29 13.04 21.75
N ASP A 106 2.33 13.81 22.07
CA ASP A 106 2.71 15.04 21.35
C ASP A 106 3.30 14.71 19.97
N PHE A 107 4.04 13.60 19.87
CA PHE A 107 4.45 13.05 18.59
C PHE A 107 3.25 12.51 17.80
N ALA A 108 2.39 11.71 18.45
CA ALA A 108 1.24 11.07 17.80
C ALA A 108 0.25 12.07 17.16
N ARG A 109 -0.03 13.20 17.83
CA ARG A 109 -0.94 14.24 17.28
C ARG A 109 -0.40 14.90 16.00
N ASN A 110 0.91 14.84 15.77
CA ASN A 110 1.56 15.44 14.62
C ASN A 110 1.79 14.44 13.48
N ILE A 111 1.25 13.22 13.58
CA ILE A 111 1.23 12.26 12.47
C ILE A 111 -0.04 12.46 11.65
N ALA A 112 0.15 12.84 10.40
CA ALA A 112 -0.92 12.97 9.42
C ALA A 112 -1.17 11.64 8.68
N GLY A 113 -0.15 10.80 8.57
CA GLY A 113 -0.20 9.51 7.89
C GLY A 113 1.17 8.84 7.91
N VAL A 114 1.20 7.54 7.62
CA VAL A 114 2.42 6.73 7.62
C VAL A 114 2.56 5.98 6.29
N LEU A 115 3.74 6.04 5.70
CA LEU A 115 4.15 5.32 4.51
C LEU A 115 5.23 4.33 4.92
N VAL A 116 4.96 3.04 4.81
CA VAL A 116 5.86 1.96 5.21
C VAL A 116 6.57 1.45 3.96
N GLU A 117 7.89 1.51 3.95
CA GLU A 117 8.71 1.02 2.85
C GLU A 117 8.58 -0.51 2.71
N SER A 118 8.46 -1.00 1.48
CA SER A 118 8.60 -2.43 1.20
C SER A 118 10.06 -2.71 0.84
N GLY A 119 10.82 -3.25 1.78
CA GLY A 119 12.21 -3.63 1.56
C GLY A 119 12.37 -5.11 1.21
N THR A 120 13.41 -5.45 0.45
CA THR A 120 14.01 -6.79 0.47
C THR A 120 14.84 -6.92 1.74
N MET A 121 14.17 -6.96 2.89
CA MET A 121 14.87 -7.14 4.15
C MET A 121 15.50 -8.53 4.21
N SER A 122 16.72 -8.59 4.73
CA SER A 122 17.30 -9.85 5.19
C SER A 122 16.35 -10.45 6.21
N MET A 123 15.90 -11.70 6.00
CA MET A 123 15.08 -12.49 6.94
C MET A 123 15.62 -12.44 8.39
N ASN A 124 16.90 -12.13 8.58
CA ASN A 124 17.51 -12.01 9.90
C ASN A 124 17.13 -10.72 10.66
N GLN A 125 16.74 -9.63 9.98
CA GLN A 125 16.34 -8.37 10.61
C GLN A 125 14.86 -8.33 11.02
N LEU A 126 14.00 -9.16 10.39
CA LEU A 126 12.59 -9.32 10.75
C LEU A 126 12.35 -10.33 11.88
N LYS A 127 13.42 -10.94 12.43
CA LYS A 127 13.30 -11.95 13.49
C LYS A 127 12.68 -11.33 14.74
N GLY A 128 11.41 -11.67 14.98
CA GLY A 128 10.68 -11.30 16.20
C GLY A 128 9.66 -10.19 16.05
N LEU A 129 9.35 -9.72 14.83
CA LEU A 129 8.23 -8.79 14.63
C LEU A 129 6.93 -9.58 14.49
N SER A 130 6.03 -9.44 15.46
CA SER A 130 4.68 -9.97 15.40
C SER A 130 3.72 -8.87 15.85
N PRO A 131 3.00 -8.23 14.92
CA PRO A 131 2.16 -7.08 15.27
C PRO A 131 0.83 -7.50 15.94
N ASP A 132 0.58 -8.81 16.04
CA ASP A 132 -0.55 -9.41 16.76
C ASP A 132 -0.34 -9.40 18.29
N LYS A 133 -1.38 -9.73 19.05
CA LYS A 133 -1.33 -9.88 20.52
C LYS A 133 -0.48 -11.08 20.93
N LYS A 134 -0.04 -11.05 22.19
CA LYS A 134 0.67 -12.18 22.81
C LYS A 134 -0.18 -13.44 22.97
N PHE A 135 -1.48 -13.26 23.16
CA PHE A 135 -2.46 -14.34 23.12
C PHE A 135 -3.57 -13.91 22.14
N PRO A 136 -3.44 -14.28 20.86
CA PRO A 136 -4.48 -14.02 19.86
C PRO A 136 -5.80 -14.68 20.26
N GLN A 137 -6.91 -13.96 20.11
CA GLN A 137 -8.27 -14.46 20.39
C GLN A 137 -8.49 -14.99 21.83
N ALA A 138 -7.72 -14.51 22.81
CA ALA A 138 -7.85 -14.94 24.21
C ALA A 138 -9.29 -14.82 24.76
N GLU A 139 -10.03 -13.80 24.32
CA GLU A 139 -11.43 -13.58 24.71
C GLU A 139 -12.42 -14.66 24.23
N PHE A 140 -12.03 -15.48 23.26
CA PHE A 140 -12.81 -16.61 22.73
C PHE A 140 -12.29 -17.97 23.21
N ALA A 141 -11.27 -17.99 24.06
CA ALA A 141 -10.73 -19.23 24.59
C ALA A 141 -11.76 -19.93 25.49
N PRO A 142 -11.84 -21.27 25.48
CA PRO A 142 -12.79 -22.02 26.32
C PRO A 142 -12.40 -22.04 27.81
N TYR A 143 -11.28 -21.40 28.17
CA TYR A 143 -10.74 -21.34 29.53
C TYR A 143 -10.53 -19.87 29.94
N GLN A 144 -10.58 -19.60 31.25
CA GLN A 144 -10.50 -18.24 31.79
C GLN A 144 -9.06 -17.73 31.98
N SER A 145 -8.07 -18.62 32.09
CA SER A 145 -6.67 -18.20 32.25
C SER A 145 -6.11 -17.75 30.91
N ASN A 146 -5.77 -16.46 30.85
CA ASN A 146 -5.22 -15.82 29.66
C ASN A 146 -3.73 -15.50 29.81
N ASP A 147 -3.05 -16.18 30.72
CA ASP A 147 -1.67 -15.88 31.13
C ASP A 147 -0.63 -16.55 30.21
N PHE A 148 -1.06 -17.51 29.39
CA PHE A 148 -0.17 -18.21 28.47
C PHE A 148 0.10 -17.36 27.22
N GLU A 149 1.36 -16.98 27.02
CA GLU A 149 1.81 -16.22 25.85
C GLU A 149 2.11 -17.17 24.67
N TRP A 150 1.11 -17.45 23.83
CA TRP A 150 1.30 -18.22 22.58
C TRP A 150 2.23 -17.53 21.58
N ASN A 151 2.26 -16.19 21.62
CA ASN A 151 3.07 -15.33 20.77
C ASN A 151 3.89 -14.36 21.64
N PRO A 152 4.98 -14.79 22.31
CA PRO A 152 5.72 -13.95 23.25
C PRO A 152 6.24 -12.64 22.65
N THR A 153 6.49 -12.63 21.34
CA THR A 153 6.95 -11.47 20.56
C THR A 153 5.80 -10.59 20.05
N GLY A 154 4.55 -10.86 20.45
CA GLY A 154 3.37 -10.12 20.02
C GLY A 154 3.35 -8.71 20.61
N SER A 155 3.43 -7.69 19.75
CA SER A 155 3.39 -6.27 20.15
C SER A 155 1.96 -5.73 20.32
N GLY A 156 0.97 -6.39 19.73
CA GLY A 156 -0.44 -5.96 19.77
C GLY A 156 -0.74 -4.68 18.98
N ILE A 157 0.19 -4.20 18.15
CA ILE A 157 0.04 -2.98 17.34
C ILE A 157 -1.18 -3.05 16.42
N LEU A 158 -1.49 -4.22 15.83
CA LEU A 158 -2.67 -4.38 14.96
C LEU A 158 -4.01 -4.12 15.66
N TRP A 159 -4.05 -4.24 16.99
CA TRP A 159 -5.29 -4.17 17.77
C TRP A 159 -5.55 -2.79 18.38
N LYS A 160 -4.77 -1.78 17.98
CA LYS A 160 -4.99 -0.38 18.38
C LYS A 160 -5.74 0.38 17.30
N SER A 161 -6.45 1.43 17.70
CA SER A 161 -7.07 2.38 16.76
C SER A 161 -6.11 3.52 16.46
N TYR A 162 -5.92 3.82 15.18
CA TYR A 162 -5.08 4.89 14.68
C TYR A 162 -5.91 5.91 13.89
N GLY A 163 -5.91 7.16 14.34
CA GLY A 163 -6.61 8.28 13.71
C GLY A 163 -5.92 8.86 12.47
N PHE A 164 -5.04 8.09 11.85
CA PHE A 164 -4.30 8.46 10.64
C PHE A 164 -4.16 7.25 9.71
N PRO A 165 -4.07 7.45 8.38
CA PRO A 165 -3.88 6.39 7.40
C PRO A 165 -2.45 5.82 7.46
N VAL A 166 -2.34 4.53 7.17
CA VAL A 166 -1.06 3.82 7.06
C VAL A 166 -1.07 3.03 5.76
N PHE A 167 -0.03 3.14 4.94
CA PHE A 167 0.09 2.42 3.67
C PHE A 167 1.42 1.68 3.61
N LEU A 168 1.38 0.39 3.30
CA LEU A 168 2.55 -0.37 2.89
C LEU A 168 2.79 -0.15 1.39
N LEU A 169 3.96 0.37 1.05
CA LEU A 169 4.33 0.71 -0.31
C LEU A 169 4.69 -0.52 -1.14
N SER A 170 4.76 -0.33 -2.46
CA SER A 170 5.44 -1.26 -3.36
C SER A 170 6.95 -0.95 -3.45
N GLN A 171 7.73 -1.90 -3.96
CA GLN A 171 9.19 -1.76 -4.01
C GLN A 171 9.63 -0.61 -4.93
N SER A 172 8.94 -0.43 -6.07
CA SER A 172 9.20 0.67 -6.99
C SER A 172 8.86 2.04 -6.39
N ASN A 173 7.82 2.10 -5.57
CA ASN A 173 7.36 3.36 -4.97
C ASN A 173 8.21 3.76 -3.76
N THR A 174 8.78 2.77 -3.08
CA THR A 174 9.69 2.97 -1.94
C THR A 174 10.91 3.82 -2.33
N SER A 175 11.61 3.49 -3.42
CA SER A 175 12.79 4.26 -3.85
C SER A 175 12.43 5.70 -4.22
N THR A 176 11.32 5.88 -4.92
CA THR A 176 10.83 7.19 -5.36
C THR A 176 10.46 8.08 -4.17
N LEU A 177 9.75 7.53 -3.18
CA LEU A 177 9.38 8.28 -1.98
C LEU A 177 10.57 8.58 -1.08
N LEU A 178 11.60 7.73 -1.06
CA LEU A 178 12.83 7.99 -0.34
C LEU A 178 13.59 9.17 -0.95
N GLU A 179 13.65 9.29 -2.27
CA GLU A 179 14.21 10.47 -2.96
C GLU A 179 13.44 11.75 -2.62
N VAL A 180 12.10 11.68 -2.64
CA VAL A 180 11.21 12.78 -2.24
C VAL A 180 11.46 13.22 -0.79
N ALA A 181 11.51 12.28 0.16
CA ALA A 181 11.78 12.58 1.56
C ALA A 181 13.17 13.23 1.75
N MET A 182 14.20 12.74 1.05
CA MET A 182 15.54 13.33 1.07
C MET A 182 15.58 14.74 0.46
N LYS A 183 14.80 14.98 -0.61
CA LYS A 183 14.65 16.31 -1.21
C LYS A 183 14.06 17.29 -0.20
N ASN A 184 12.96 16.91 0.47
CA ASN A 184 12.35 17.71 1.54
C ASN A 184 13.31 18.01 2.69
N GLU A 185 14.12 17.03 3.11
CA GLU A 185 15.12 17.25 4.18
C GLU A 185 16.21 18.24 3.77
N LYS A 186 16.64 18.21 2.50
CA LYS A 186 17.63 19.16 1.96
C LYS A 186 17.03 20.55 1.76
N SER A 187 15.75 20.62 1.41
CA SER A 187 15.00 21.84 1.22
C SER A 187 14.38 22.38 2.51
N LYS A 188 14.93 22.12 3.70
CA LYS A 188 14.48 22.65 5.01
C LYS A 188 14.32 24.19 5.09
N LYS A 189 14.64 24.93 4.01
CA LYS A 189 14.44 26.37 3.80
C LYS A 189 13.86 26.73 2.42
N GLY A 190 13.38 25.75 1.66
CA GLY A 190 12.83 25.93 0.33
C GLY A 190 11.37 26.36 0.38
N TYR A 191 10.95 27.14 -0.61
CA TYR A 191 9.56 27.58 -0.77
C TYR A 191 8.63 26.42 -1.18
N THR A 192 9.16 25.32 -1.71
CA THR A 192 8.38 24.19 -2.20
C THR A 192 8.69 22.92 -1.42
N GLU A 193 7.66 22.17 -1.06
CA GLU A 193 7.78 20.89 -0.37
C GLU A 193 6.88 19.85 -1.02
N ASP A 194 7.37 18.62 -1.10
CA ASP A 194 6.59 17.50 -1.59
C ASP A 194 5.76 16.90 -0.46
N VAL A 195 4.46 16.75 -0.69
CA VAL A 195 3.49 16.28 0.30
C VAL A 195 2.81 15.01 -0.18
N ALA A 196 2.36 14.19 0.77
CA ALA A 196 1.48 13.05 0.51
C ALA A 196 0.03 13.45 0.80
N GLU A 197 -0.86 13.13 -0.14
CA GLU A 197 -2.31 13.18 -0.03
C GLU A 197 -2.86 11.77 0.14
N PHE A 198 -3.47 11.50 1.30
CA PHE A 198 -4.10 10.24 1.63
C PHE A 198 -5.61 10.36 1.46
N ASP A 199 -6.18 9.45 0.67
CA ASP A 199 -7.63 9.32 0.48
C ASP A 199 -8.10 7.95 1.00
N LEU A 200 -8.12 7.82 2.33
CA LEU A 200 -8.58 6.61 3.04
C LEU A 200 -9.72 6.97 4.00
N VAL A 201 -10.75 7.62 3.46
CA VAL A 201 -11.91 8.02 4.26
C VAL A 201 -12.92 6.87 4.33
N MET A 202 -13.02 6.24 5.50
CA MET A 202 -13.97 5.15 5.75
C MET A 202 -15.39 5.68 5.95
N GLN A 203 -16.40 4.93 5.48
CA GLN A 203 -17.82 5.29 5.65
C GLN A 203 -18.24 5.35 7.11
N THR A 204 -17.68 4.47 7.94
CA THR A 204 -17.89 4.45 9.39
C THR A 204 -17.44 5.76 10.04
N THR A 205 -16.28 6.29 9.64
CA THR A 205 -15.78 7.60 10.08
C THR A 205 -16.70 8.73 9.61
N LYS A 206 -17.21 8.68 8.37
CA LYS A 206 -18.13 9.71 7.86
C LYS A 206 -19.44 9.77 8.63
N ALA A 207 -20.01 8.61 8.93
CA ALA A 207 -21.25 8.46 9.68
C ALA A 207 -21.09 8.67 11.20
N GLY A 208 -19.87 8.54 11.72
CA GLY A 208 -19.62 8.59 13.16
C GLY A 208 -20.04 7.29 13.88
N THR A 209 -19.96 6.15 13.19
CA THR A 209 -20.26 4.84 13.76
C THR A 209 -18.97 4.16 14.20
N HIS A 210 -18.83 3.99 15.52
CA HIS A 210 -17.56 3.59 16.16
C HIS A 210 -17.55 2.14 16.65
N ASP A 211 -18.63 1.40 16.44
CA ASP A 211 -18.77 0.01 16.88
C ASP A 211 -19.60 -0.80 15.89
N SER A 212 -19.50 -2.13 15.96
CA SER A 212 -20.17 -3.00 15.01
C SER A 212 -21.70 -2.91 15.08
N LYS A 213 -22.27 -2.61 16.25
CA LYS A 213 -23.72 -2.49 16.42
C LYS A 213 -24.25 -1.21 15.77
N SER A 214 -23.59 -0.07 15.99
CA SER A 214 -23.96 1.20 15.37
C SER A 214 -23.76 1.16 13.85
N CYS A 215 -22.62 0.64 13.38
CA CYS A 215 -22.32 0.62 11.95
C CYS A 215 -23.26 -0.29 11.14
N LEU A 216 -23.65 -1.45 11.69
CA LEU A 216 -24.61 -2.35 11.03
C LEU A 216 -26.01 -1.75 11.01
N LYS A 217 -26.42 -1.08 12.10
CA LYS A 217 -27.72 -0.40 12.17
C LYS A 217 -27.85 0.71 11.12
N GLU A 218 -26.76 1.45 10.88
CA GLU A 218 -26.73 2.55 9.91
C GLU A 218 -26.30 2.12 8.49
N ASN A 219 -26.03 0.83 8.28
CA ASN A 219 -25.56 0.27 7.01
C ASN A 219 -24.26 0.92 6.49
N THR A 220 -23.33 1.26 7.40
CA THR A 220 -22.05 1.92 7.07
C THR A 220 -20.87 0.95 7.06
N CYS A 221 -21.11 -0.34 7.31
CA CYS A 221 -20.11 -1.40 7.35
C CYS A 221 -20.71 -2.74 6.89
N LEU A 222 -19.86 -3.72 6.61
CA LEU A 222 -20.24 -5.09 6.28
C LEU A 222 -19.65 -6.07 7.32
N PRO A 223 -20.36 -7.17 7.63
CA PRO A 223 -19.79 -8.20 8.48
C PRO A 223 -18.59 -8.87 7.79
N LEU A 224 -17.53 -9.12 8.55
CA LEU A 224 -16.37 -9.87 8.08
C LEU A 224 -16.72 -11.37 8.04
N GLY A 225 -16.54 -11.98 6.88
CA GLY A 225 -16.82 -13.39 6.67
C GLY A 225 -16.35 -13.89 5.32
N GLY A 226 -16.48 -15.19 5.10
CA GLY A 226 -16.11 -15.85 3.84
C GLY A 226 -16.69 -17.26 3.78
N TYR A 227 -16.49 -17.91 2.64
CA TYR A 227 -16.98 -19.27 2.42
C TYR A 227 -15.97 -20.29 2.95
N ARG A 228 -16.48 -21.31 3.64
CA ARG A 228 -15.69 -22.51 3.97
C ARG A 228 -15.86 -23.54 2.86
N LEU A 229 -14.75 -24.01 2.30
CA LEU A 229 -14.77 -25.17 1.40
C LEU A 229 -14.82 -26.45 2.23
N ASN A 230 -15.90 -27.21 2.09
CA ASN A 230 -16.01 -28.55 2.66
C ASN A 230 -15.92 -29.57 1.53
N THR A 231 -14.77 -30.23 1.37
CA THR A 231 -14.66 -31.43 0.54
C THR A 231 -15.09 -32.65 1.34
N LEU A 232 -16.40 -32.93 1.36
CA LEU A 232 -16.95 -34.22 1.76
C LEU A 232 -17.70 -34.79 0.54
N ASN A 233 -17.15 -35.85 -0.04
CA ASN A 233 -17.64 -36.60 -1.20
C ASN A 233 -17.82 -35.83 -2.52
N VAL A 234 -16.77 -35.83 -3.37
CA VAL A 234 -16.98 -36.03 -4.81
C VAL A 234 -17.15 -37.53 -5.05
N SER A 235 -18.17 -38.14 -4.43
CA SER A 235 -18.76 -39.35 -5.00
C SER A 235 -19.64 -38.84 -6.12
N TYR A 236 -19.18 -39.04 -7.34
CA TYR A 236 -19.91 -38.76 -8.56
C TYR A 236 -21.36 -39.23 -8.44
N LEU A 237 -22.28 -38.31 -8.13
CA LEU A 237 -23.67 -38.40 -8.54
C LEU A 237 -23.67 -38.13 -10.04
N VAL A 238 -23.19 -39.12 -10.81
CA VAL A 238 -23.55 -39.22 -12.23
C VAL A 238 -25.03 -39.53 -12.22
N TYR A 239 -25.84 -38.49 -12.37
CA TYR A 239 -27.17 -38.64 -12.91
C TYR A 239 -27.01 -39.28 -14.29
N HIS A 240 -27.28 -40.58 -14.39
CA HIS A 240 -27.62 -41.21 -15.66
C HIS A 240 -28.96 -40.62 -16.11
N LEU A 241 -28.90 -39.51 -16.84
CA LEU A 241 -29.91 -39.17 -17.81
C LEU A 241 -29.64 -40.04 -19.05
N GLY A 242 -30.62 -40.85 -19.43
CA GLY A 242 -30.73 -41.35 -20.79
C GLY A 242 -30.57 -42.85 -20.97
N THR A 243 -31.71 -43.50 -21.16
CA THR A 243 -31.98 -44.57 -22.13
C THR A 243 -31.24 -45.90 -22.00
N GLY A 244 -32.04 -46.97 -21.90
CA GLY A 244 -31.61 -48.32 -21.57
C GLY A 244 -30.61 -48.95 -22.53
N VAL A 245 -29.66 -49.66 -21.93
CA VAL A 245 -28.85 -50.72 -22.53
C VAL A 245 -28.69 -51.81 -21.45
N PRO A 246 -28.82 -53.11 -21.75
CA PRO A 246 -28.88 -54.15 -20.73
C PRO A 246 -27.51 -54.55 -20.16
N HIS A 247 -27.61 -55.11 -18.96
CA HIS A 247 -26.56 -55.57 -18.06
C HIS A 247 -25.75 -56.75 -18.66
N SER A 248 -24.66 -56.48 -19.37
CA SER A 248 -23.57 -57.43 -19.56
C SER A 248 -22.32 -56.70 -20.07
N GLN A 249 -21.15 -57.01 -19.49
CA GLN A 249 -19.84 -56.41 -19.74
C GLN A 249 -19.46 -55.23 -18.84
N ILE A 250 -19.44 -55.52 -17.53
CA ILE A 250 -18.39 -54.99 -16.65
C ILE A 250 -17.25 -56.00 -16.75
N THR A 251 -16.21 -55.67 -17.51
CA THR A 251 -14.81 -56.10 -17.37
C THR A 251 -14.03 -55.46 -18.52
N ASP A 252 -12.81 -55.03 -18.25
CA ASP A 252 -11.82 -54.50 -19.20
C ASP A 252 -11.89 -53.00 -19.48
N ALA A 253 -11.34 -52.21 -18.55
CA ALA A 253 -10.39 -51.13 -18.85
C ALA A 253 -9.87 -50.49 -17.54
N PHE A 254 -9.25 -51.30 -16.69
CA PHE A 254 -8.18 -50.78 -15.83
C PHE A 254 -6.87 -51.26 -16.43
N TYR A 255 -5.92 -50.34 -16.52
CA TYR A 255 -4.60 -50.44 -17.16
C TYR A 255 -4.53 -49.92 -18.59
N TYR A 256 -3.51 -49.07 -18.75
CA TYR A 256 -3.02 -48.33 -19.91
C TYR A 256 -3.50 -46.87 -20.01
N LEU A 257 -2.47 -46.00 -19.87
CA LEU A 257 -2.38 -44.60 -20.30
C LEU A 257 -2.51 -43.52 -19.21
N LEU A 258 -1.48 -43.43 -18.37
CA LEU A 258 -0.73 -42.18 -18.20
C LEU A 258 0.60 -42.36 -18.97
N PRO A 259 1.28 -41.32 -19.50
CA PRO A 259 0.92 -39.90 -19.63
C PRO A 259 1.15 -39.36 -21.08
N GLN A 260 0.87 -38.07 -21.29
CA GLN A 260 1.19 -37.21 -22.46
C GLN A 260 -0.02 -36.73 -23.26
N CYS A 261 -0.57 -35.59 -22.83
CA CYS A 261 -0.97 -34.49 -23.72
C CYS A 261 -0.99 -33.19 -22.89
N MET A 262 0.20 -32.62 -22.68
CA MET A 262 0.33 -31.18 -22.45
C MET A 262 0.15 -30.50 -23.81
N SER A 263 -0.97 -29.81 -24.04
CA SER A 263 -1.01 -28.53 -24.78
C SER A 263 -2.45 -27.95 -24.87
N TYR A 264 -2.63 -26.85 -24.14
CA TYR A 264 -3.45 -25.66 -24.43
C TYR A 264 -4.96 -25.75 -24.73
N SER A 265 -5.76 -25.29 -23.75
CA SER A 265 -6.70 -24.15 -23.85
C SER A 265 -7.29 -23.90 -22.45
N LEU A 266 -6.90 -22.82 -21.76
CA LEU A 266 -7.50 -21.47 -21.78
C LEU A 266 -8.92 -21.39 -21.18
N PHE A 267 -8.93 -21.01 -19.91
CA PHE A 267 -9.97 -20.30 -19.13
C PHE A 267 -11.18 -21.06 -18.51
N PRO A 268 -11.71 -20.59 -17.35
CA PRO A 268 -11.32 -19.41 -16.57
C PRO A 268 -10.90 -19.76 -15.14
N PHE A 269 -9.60 -19.63 -14.84
CA PHE A 269 -9.11 -19.49 -13.45
C PHE A 269 -8.94 -18.01 -13.04
N THR A 270 -9.44 -17.07 -13.85
CA THR A 270 -9.31 -15.63 -13.57
C THR A 270 -10.30 -15.10 -12.54
N MET A 271 -11.44 -15.74 -12.30
CA MET A 271 -12.44 -15.17 -11.37
C MET A 271 -12.07 -15.22 -9.88
N LEU A 272 -11.05 -15.98 -9.47
CA LEU A 272 -10.66 -16.10 -8.05
C LEU A 272 -9.37 -15.35 -7.70
N ALA A 273 -8.60 -14.92 -8.69
CA ALA A 273 -7.46 -14.03 -8.48
C ALA A 273 -7.88 -12.54 -8.39
N ASP A 274 -9.07 -12.20 -8.86
CA ASP A 274 -9.57 -10.82 -8.87
C ASP A 274 -10.08 -10.36 -7.49
N LEU A 275 -10.59 -11.26 -6.63
CA LEU A 275 -11.14 -10.85 -5.32
C LEU A 275 -10.10 -10.55 -4.23
N TRP A 276 -8.83 -10.92 -4.41
CA TRP A 276 -7.74 -10.56 -3.48
C TRP A 276 -6.83 -9.43 -4.03
N ASN A 277 -7.01 -9.03 -5.29
CA ASN A 277 -6.25 -7.94 -5.93
C ASN A 277 -6.91 -6.55 -5.81
N GLU A 278 -8.11 -6.45 -5.22
CA GLU A 278 -8.96 -5.25 -5.33
C GLU A 278 -9.04 -4.33 -4.09
N ILE A 279 -8.02 -4.32 -3.23
CA ILE A 279 -7.84 -3.19 -2.29
C ILE A 279 -6.45 -2.58 -2.49
N ARG A 280 -6.14 -2.21 -3.74
CA ARG A 280 -5.12 -1.20 -4.01
C ARG A 280 -5.77 0.16 -3.92
N LEU A 281 -5.44 0.88 -2.86
CA LEU A 281 -5.73 2.30 -2.74
C LEU A 281 -4.46 3.08 -3.04
N TRP A 282 -4.66 4.31 -3.49
CA TRP A 282 -3.58 5.15 -3.99
C TRP A 282 -3.35 6.32 -3.04
N VAL A 283 -2.09 6.61 -2.79
CA VAL A 283 -1.65 7.87 -2.16
C VAL A 283 -1.14 8.76 -3.28
N THR A 284 -1.46 10.05 -3.25
CA THR A 284 -0.97 10.98 -4.28
C THR A 284 0.11 11.87 -3.69
N VAL A 285 1.27 11.93 -4.32
CA VAL A 285 2.35 12.83 -3.95
C VAL A 285 2.29 14.06 -4.84
N LYS A 286 2.38 15.26 -4.27
CA LYS A 286 2.39 16.52 -5.01
C LYS A 286 3.35 17.53 -4.41
N THR A 287 3.86 18.45 -5.21
CA THR A 287 4.64 19.59 -4.71
C THR A 287 3.70 20.74 -4.35
N ILE A 288 3.85 21.31 -3.15
CA ILE A 288 3.11 22.49 -2.69
C ILE A 288 4.09 23.63 -2.40
N CYS A 289 3.65 24.85 -2.74
CA CYS A 289 4.27 26.12 -2.39
C CYS A 289 3.88 26.57 -0.98
N ASN A 290 4.86 26.80 -0.12
CA ASN A 290 4.68 27.28 1.24
C ASN A 290 4.73 28.81 1.27
N LEU A 291 3.56 29.45 1.19
CA LEU A 291 3.38 30.91 1.13
C LEU A 291 3.73 31.66 2.44
N SER A 292 4.39 31.03 3.42
CA SER A 292 4.73 31.67 4.69
C SER A 292 5.94 32.62 4.62
N SER A 293 6.60 32.80 3.47
CA SER A 293 7.75 33.70 3.32
C SER A 293 7.34 35.05 2.69
N THR A 294 7.63 36.13 3.40
CA THR A 294 7.22 37.52 3.13
C THR A 294 7.99 38.26 2.02
N SER A 295 8.50 37.60 0.99
CA SER A 295 9.12 38.29 -0.16
C SER A 295 8.13 38.45 -1.32
N SER A 296 7.66 39.68 -1.52
CA SER A 296 6.54 40.03 -2.41
C SER A 296 6.81 39.95 -3.92
N GLU A 297 8.06 39.67 -4.36
CA GLU A 297 8.40 39.65 -5.79
C GLU A 297 8.56 38.25 -6.39
N GLU A 298 8.73 37.20 -5.57
CA GLU A 298 8.88 35.81 -6.05
C GLU A 298 7.59 34.98 -6.01
N ASN A 299 6.52 35.50 -5.39
CA ASN A 299 5.18 34.89 -5.38
C ASN A 299 4.47 34.89 -6.75
N ARG A 300 5.16 35.28 -7.84
CA ARG A 300 4.57 35.43 -9.17
C ARG A 300 4.63 34.15 -10.02
N TRP A 301 5.39 33.13 -9.58
CA TRP A 301 5.61 31.87 -10.29
C TRP A 301 5.15 30.63 -9.50
N CYS A 302 4.35 30.85 -8.46
CA CYS A 302 3.67 29.80 -7.72
C CYS A 302 2.39 29.37 -8.42
#